data_AF-A0A1Y5KMA8-F1
#
_entry.id   AF-A0A1Y5KMA8-F1
#
_cell.length_a   1.000
_cell.length_b   1.000
_cell.length_c   1.000
_cell.angle_alpha   90.00
_cell.angle_beta   90.00
_cell.angle_gamma   90.00
#
_symmetry.space_group_name_H-M   'P 1'
#
loop_
_entity.id
_entity.type
_entity.pdbx_description
1 polymer ?
#
loop_
_entity_poly.entity_id
_entity_poly.type
_entity_poly.pdbx_seq_one_letter_code
_entity_poly.pdbx_strand_id
1 'polypeptide(L)'
;MLEQVLLVSMFTFIIHLSETLTYSIRLAGVRLGKLAVALSLSGIILLISRTANMLQAPLTGNIIDLSKNFNLEYNLIDQFRIIIGAATVGTFTALLLFPSAVFLSSRV
;
A
#
# COMPACT_ATOMS: atom_id res chain seq x y z
N MET A 1 20.91 -4.07 -2.81
CA MET A 1 20.33 -2.71 -2.93
C MET A 1 19.12 -2.65 -3.84
N LEU A 2 19.24 -2.96 -5.14
CA LEU A 2 18.09 -2.99 -6.06
C LEU A 2 16.96 -3.90 -5.58
N GLU A 3 17.29 -5.08 -5.06
CA GLU A 3 16.32 -6.02 -4.47
C GLU A 3 15.57 -5.41 -3.28
N GLN A 4 16.26 -4.69 -2.40
CA GLN A 4 15.64 -4.01 -1.25
C GLN A 4 14.71 -2.89 -1.72
N VAL A 5 15.11 -2.10 -2.72
CA VAL A 5 14.27 -1.03 -3.30
C VAL A 5 13.02 -1.64 -3.94
N LEU A 6 13.15 -2.73 -4.69
CA LEU A 6 12.02 -3.43 -5.30
C LEU A 6 11.06 -3.98 -4.22
N LEU A 7 11.62 -4.55 -3.15
CA LEU A 7 10.84 -5.13 -2.06
C LEU A 7 10.12 -4.05 -1.23
N VAL A 8 10.78 -2.93 -0.95
CA VAL A 8 10.16 -1.74 -0.34
C VAL A 8 9.06 -1.19 -1.26
N SER A 9 9.32 -1.08 -2.55
CA SER A 9 8.34 -0.61 -3.55
C SER A 9 7.12 -1.54 -3.63
N MET A 10 7.33 -2.86 -3.56
CA MET A 10 6.25 -3.84 -3.51
C MET A 10 5.39 -3.66 -2.25
N PHE A 11 5.99 -3.44 -1.09
CA PHE A 11 5.23 -3.13 0.12
C PHE A 11 4.49 -1.79 0.00
N THR A 12 5.12 -0.76 -0.56
CA THR A 12 4.46 0.53 -0.84
C THR A 12 3.23 0.34 -1.72
N PHE A 13 3.36 -0.46 -2.78
CA PHE A 13 2.25 -0.79 -3.67
C PHE A 13 1.11 -1.46 -2.89
N ILE A 14 1.40 -2.48 -2.06
CA ILE A 14 0.39 -3.20 -1.27
C ILE A 14 -0.31 -2.27 -0.27
N ILE A 15 0.44 -1.39 0.40
CA ILE A 15 -0.07 -0.39 1.34
C ILE A 15 -1.10 0.50 0.64
N HIS A 16 -0.70 1.17 -0.44
CA HIS A 16 -1.56 2.11 -1.16
C HIS A 16 -2.75 1.42 -1.83
N LEU A 17 -2.56 0.18 -2.31
CA LEU A 17 -3.64 -0.61 -2.87
C LEU A 17 -4.71 -0.95 -1.80
N SER A 18 -4.26 -1.46 -0.64
CA SER A 18 -5.14 -1.85 0.47
C SER A 18 -5.89 -0.65 1.08
N GLU A 19 -5.19 0.46 1.29
CA GLU A 19 -5.79 1.70 1.79
C GLU A 19 -6.88 2.23 0.86
N THR A 20 -6.62 2.18 -0.45
CA THR A 20 -7.57 2.65 -1.46
C THR A 20 -8.79 1.72 -1.54
N LEU A 21 -8.60 0.39 -1.52
CA LEU A 21 -9.69 -0.61 -1.49
C LEU A 21 -10.55 -0.50 -0.22
N THR A 22 -10.01 0.00 0.88
CA THR A 22 -10.79 0.21 2.10
C THR A 22 -11.89 1.26 1.90
N TYR A 23 -11.75 2.21 0.95
CA TYR A 23 -12.82 3.14 0.61
C TYR A 23 -13.98 2.46 -0.14
N SER A 24 -13.71 1.47 -1.00
CA SER A 24 -14.78 0.77 -1.75
C SER A 24 -15.67 -0.04 -0.81
N ILE A 25 -15.10 -0.65 0.23
CA ILE A 25 -15.86 -1.42 1.23
C ILE A 25 -16.77 -0.53 2.06
N ARG A 26 -16.24 0.62 2.51
CA ARG A 26 -17.05 1.60 3.24
C ARG A 26 -18.22 2.11 2.39
N LEU A 27 -17.97 2.39 1.11
CA LEU A 27 -19.02 2.79 0.17
C LEU A 27 -20.09 1.70 0.01
N ALA A 28 -19.70 0.43 -0.13
CA ALA A 28 -20.63 -0.69 -0.20
C ALA A 28 -21.47 -0.81 1.09
N GLY A 29 -20.84 -0.67 2.25
CA GLY A 29 -21.50 -0.68 3.56
C GLY A 29 -22.56 0.40 3.73
N VAL A 30 -22.25 1.63 3.30
CA VAL A 30 -23.22 2.75 3.31
C VAL A 30 -24.41 2.44 2.42
N ARG A 31 -24.17 1.95 1.19
CA ARG A 31 -25.22 1.62 0.22
C ARG A 31 -26.17 0.51 0.69
N LEU A 32 -25.69 -0.38 1.55
CA LEU A 32 -26.45 -1.54 2.04
C LEU A 32 -26.99 -1.36 3.46
N GLY A 33 -26.73 -0.23 4.11
CA GLY A 33 -27.08 -0.01 5.53
C GLY A 33 -26.30 -0.89 6.52
N LYS A 34 -25.24 -1.57 6.08
CA LYS A 34 -24.42 -2.50 6.88
C LYS A 34 -23.10 -1.87 7.33
N LEU A 35 -23.16 -0.69 7.95
CA LEU A 35 -21.96 0.08 8.33
C LEU A 35 -21.01 -0.68 9.27
N ALA A 36 -21.54 -1.37 10.28
CA ALA A 36 -20.72 -2.12 11.24
C ALA A 36 -19.90 -3.23 10.55
N VAL A 37 -20.51 -3.95 9.61
CA VAL A 37 -19.83 -5.00 8.83
C VAL A 37 -18.75 -4.39 7.95
N ALA A 38 -19.05 -3.29 7.27
CA ALA A 38 -18.08 -2.62 6.42
C ALA A 38 -16.89 -2.04 7.21
N LEU A 39 -17.11 -1.51 8.41
CA LEU A 39 -16.03 -1.06 9.31
C LEU A 39 -15.16 -2.22 9.79
N SER A 40 -15.77 -3.35 10.14
CA SER A 40 -15.03 -4.56 10.51
C SER A 40 -14.15 -5.07 9.37
N LEU A 41 -14.72 -5.22 8.16
CA LEU A 41 -13.99 -5.69 6.99
C LEU A 41 -12.89 -4.70 6.56
N SER A 42 -13.18 -3.40 6.63
CA SER A 42 -12.19 -2.34 6.42
C SER A 42 -11.02 -2.46 7.38
N GLY A 43 -11.30 -2.73 8.67
CA GLY A 43 -10.28 -2.94 9.69
C GLY A 43 -9.38 -4.13 9.36
N ILE A 44 -9.96 -5.26 8.95
CA ILE A 44 -9.20 -6.46 8.55
C ILE A 44 -8.26 -6.16 7.38
N ILE A 45 -8.71 -5.41 6.38
CA ILE A 45 -7.88 -5.08 5.21
C ILE A 45 -6.79 -4.07 5.57
N LEU A 46 -7.09 -3.09 6.42
CA LEU A 46 -6.11 -2.14 6.97
C LEU A 46 -4.99 -2.84 7.74
N LEU A 47 -5.23 -4.01 8.35
CA LEU A 47 -4.15 -4.79 8.97
C LEU A 47 -3.08 -5.18 7.95
N ILE A 48 -3.44 -5.49 6.71
CA ILE A 48 -2.47 -5.81 5.64
C ILE A 48 -1.53 -4.61 5.39
N SER A 49 -2.09 -3.41 5.27
CA SER A 49 -1.29 -2.18 5.11
C SER A 49 -0.36 -1.96 6.31
N ARG A 50 -0.88 -2.10 7.53
CA ARG A 50 -0.09 -1.92 8.75
C ARG A 50 1.04 -2.94 8.88
N THR A 51 0.76 -4.21 8.61
CA THR A 51 1.77 -5.27 8.62
C THR A 51 2.83 -5.04 7.55
N ALA A 52 2.42 -4.65 6.33
CA ALA A 52 3.36 -4.28 5.27
C ALA A 52 4.24 -3.10 5.68
N ASN A 53 3.67 -2.07 6.30
CA ASN A 53 4.40 -0.90 6.79
C ASN A 53 5.42 -1.27 7.89
N MET A 54 5.08 -2.19 8.79
CA MET A 54 6.02 -2.69 9.82
C MET A 54 7.25 -3.38 9.21
N LEU A 55 7.09 -4.06 8.08
CA LEU A 55 8.20 -4.69 7.35
C LEU A 55 8.96 -3.68 6.47
N GLN A 56 8.25 -2.76 5.82
CA GLN A 56 8.81 -1.75 4.92
C GLN A 56 9.70 -0.74 5.65
N ALA A 57 9.31 -0.31 6.86
CA ALA A 57 10.02 0.71 7.63
C ALA A 57 11.51 0.36 7.90
N PRO A 58 11.87 -0.80 8.49
CA PRO A 58 13.27 -1.16 8.72
C PRO A 58 14.06 -1.37 7.42
N LEU A 59 13.41 -1.87 6.36
CA LEU A 59 14.06 -2.04 5.06
C LEU A 59 14.42 -0.69 4.43
N THR A 60 13.53 0.29 4.57
CA THR A 60 13.79 1.67 4.11
C THR A 60 14.92 2.31 4.92
N GLY A 61 14.97 2.06 6.23
CA GLY A 61 16.09 2.49 7.08
C GLY A 61 17.43 1.92 6.61
N ASN A 62 17.50 0.62 6.34
CA ASN A 62 18.70 -0.03 5.80
C ASN A 62 19.17 0.59 4.47
N ILE A 63 18.24 0.97 3.58
CA ILE A 63 18.57 1.64 2.32
C ILE A 63 19.28 2.98 2.58
N ILE A 64 18.78 3.77 3.53
CA ILE A 64 19.34 5.06 3.91
C ILE A 64 20.73 4.87 4.56
N ASP A 65 20.86 3.90 5.46
CA ASP A 65 22.12 3.64 6.18
C ASP A 65 23.23 3.15 5.25
N LEU A 66 22.91 2.27 4.31
CA LEU A 66 23.85 1.82 3.29
C LEU A 66 24.28 2.98 2.37
N SER A 67 23.38 3.90 2.07
CA SER A 67 23.68 5.08 1.23
C SER A 67 24.55 6.11 1.95
N LYS A 68 24.54 6.15 3.29
CA LYS A 68 25.47 6.98 4.08
C LYS A 68 26.87 6.38 4.16
N ASN A 69 26.99 5.06 4.19
CA ASN A 69 28.27 4.37 4.39
C ASN A 69 29.10 4.21 3.10
N PHE A 70 28.44 4.08 1.95
CA PHE A 70 29.09 4.01 0.65
C PHE A 70 28.96 5.39 -0.04
N ASN A 71 30.04 6.18 -0.07
CA ASN A 71 30.09 7.55 -0.61
C ASN A 71 29.30 7.72 -1.93
N LEU A 72 28.19 8.48 -1.84
CA LEU A 72 27.62 9.49 -2.75
C LEU A 72 27.47 9.25 -4.27
N GLU A 73 27.97 8.17 -4.87
CA GLU A 73 27.66 7.84 -6.27
C GLU A 73 26.29 7.17 -6.44
N TYR A 74 25.59 6.91 -5.33
CA TYR A 74 24.25 6.33 -5.36
C TYR A 74 23.17 7.39 -5.21
N ASN A 75 22.35 7.54 -6.26
CA ASN A 75 21.30 8.54 -6.31
C ASN A 75 20.10 8.09 -5.46
N LEU A 76 20.16 8.31 -4.16
CA LEU A 76 19.08 8.01 -3.20
C LEU A 76 17.73 8.56 -3.69
N ILE A 77 17.77 9.71 -4.37
CA ILE A 77 16.58 10.33 -4.95
C ILE A 77 15.90 9.44 -5.99
N ASP A 78 16.65 8.71 -6.81
CA ASP A 78 16.08 7.84 -7.86
C ASP A 78 15.41 6.62 -7.24
N GLN A 79 15.96 6.09 -6.14
CA GLN A 79 15.32 5.01 -5.38
C GLN A 79 13.98 5.47 -4.78
N PHE A 80 13.97 6.64 -4.14
CA PHE A 80 12.73 7.18 -3.57
C PHE A 80 11.71 7.53 -4.66
N ARG A 81 12.13 7.99 -5.84
CA ARG A 81 11.24 8.19 -7.00
C ARG A 81 10.57 6.88 -7.41
N ILE A 82 11.29 5.76 -7.45
CA ILE A 82 10.73 4.44 -7.77
C ILE A 82 9.72 4.02 -6.69
N ILE A 83 10.07 4.18 -5.40
CA ILE A 83 9.21 3.82 -4.27
C ILE A 83 7.90 4.64 -4.30
N ILE A 84 7.99 5.95 -4.52
CA ILE A 84 6.82 6.84 -4.64
C ILE A 84 6.03 6.51 -5.92
N GLY A 85 6.71 6.16 -7.01
CA GLY A 85 6.06 5.65 -8.22
C GLY A 85 5.22 4.40 -7.95
N ALA A 86 5.71 3.48 -7.11
CA ALA A 86 4.97 2.29 -6.73
C ALA A 86 3.71 2.61 -5.91
N ALA A 87 3.71 3.66 -5.08
CA ALA A 87 2.50 4.15 -4.42
C ALA A 87 1.43 4.56 -5.44
N THR A 88 1.83 5.30 -6.46
CA THR A 88 0.93 5.78 -7.53
C THR A 88 0.35 4.60 -8.31
N VAL A 89 1.19 3.63 -8.69
CA VAL A 89 0.74 2.40 -9.38
C VAL A 89 -0.19 1.57 -8.49
N GLY A 90 0.08 1.51 -7.18
CA GLY A 90 -0.80 0.85 -6.19
C GLY A 90 -2.18 1.48 -6.13
N THR A 91 -2.25 2.80 -5.97
CA THR A 91 -3.53 3.54 -5.97
C THR A 91 -4.25 3.42 -7.30
N PHE A 92 -3.55 3.51 -8.43
CA PHE A 92 -4.16 3.37 -9.75
C PHE A 92 -4.73 1.97 -9.97
N THR A 93 -4.01 0.92 -9.56
CA THR A 93 -4.49 -0.46 -9.63
C THR A 93 -5.72 -0.65 -8.74
N ALA A 94 -5.71 -0.10 -7.53
CA ALA A 94 -6.88 -0.14 -6.66
C ALA A 94 -8.07 0.64 -7.24
N LEU A 95 -7.84 1.75 -7.96
CA LEU A 95 -8.89 2.49 -8.66
C LEU A 95 -9.54 1.63 -9.75
N LEU A 96 -8.75 0.88 -10.52
CA LEU A 96 -9.27 -0.07 -11.52
C LEU A 96 -10.05 -1.21 -10.89
N LEU A 97 -9.58 -1.72 -9.74
CA LEU A 97 -10.25 -2.79 -8.98
C LEU A 97 -11.43 -2.28 -8.14
N PHE A 98 -11.57 -0.97 -7.99
CA PHE A 98 -12.57 -0.33 -7.14
C PHE A 98 -14.01 -0.80 -7.41
N PRO A 99 -14.54 -0.76 -8.65
CA PRO A 99 -15.90 -1.22 -8.92
C PRO A 99 -16.09 -2.71 -8.58
N SER A 100 -15.11 -3.55 -8.90
CA SER A 100 -15.12 -4.98 -8.59
C SER A 100 -15.14 -5.23 -7.09
N ALA A 101 -14.37 -4.46 -6.32
CA ALA A 101 -14.34 -4.54 -4.86
C ALA A 101 -15.67 -4.09 -4.23
N VAL A 102 -16.28 -2.99 -4.72
CA VAL A 102 -17.63 -2.59 -4.27
C VAL A 102 -18.63 -3.73 -4.50
N PHE A 103 -18.62 -4.33 -5.70
CA PHE A 103 -19.54 -5.41 -6.04
C PHE A 103 -19.32 -6.64 -5.17
N LEU A 104 -18.07 -7.06 -4.95
CA LEU A 104 -17.76 -8.22 -4.10
C LEU A 104 -18.20 -7.97 -2.66
N SER A 105 -17.89 -6.81 -2.09
CA SER A 105 -18.27 -6.46 -0.72
C SER A 105 -19.77 -6.30 -0.56
N SER A 106 -20.52 -6.05 -1.65
CA SER A 106 -21.97 -5.94 -1.59
C SER A 106 -22.72 -7.28 -1.50
N ARG A 107 -22.01 -8.40 -1.75
CA ARG A 107 -22.57 -9.75 -1.66
C ARG A 107 -22.57 -10.32 -0.24
N VAL A 108 -21.94 -9.65 0.72
CA VAL A 108 -21.82 -10.05 2.13
C VAL A 108 -22.84 -9.28 2.99
#